data_AF-A0A6L6H048-F1
#
_entry.id   AF-A0A6L6H048-F1
#
_cell.length_a   1.000
_cell.length_b   1.000
_cell.length_c   1.000
_cell.angle_alpha   90.00
_cell.angle_beta   90.00
_cell.angle_gamma   90.00
#
_symmetry.space_group_name_H-M   'P 1'
#
loop_
_entity.id
_entity.type
_entity.pdbx_description
1 polymer ?
#
loop_
_entity_poly.entity_id
_entity_poly.type
_entity_poly.pdbx_seq_one_letter_code
_entity_poly.pdbx_strand_id
1 'polypeptide(L)'
;MKKLLLILTGLIMVGLLVGIYQQHQTIRDYRSLVYSDMAQLREPVVAFLEFHEEAERLSEEERNEQLVQLNSRFADFFNYSGGGVHVEQKIKEEYYGSYNDAKSAYSHIIQRYTDASSPEEREQAITDLRNTFERYNEFLETAKDDLDVPI
;
A
#
# COMPACT_ATOMS: atom_id res chain seq x y z
N MET A 1 40.01 33.79 25.63
CA MET A 1 39.33 33.94 24.32
C MET A 1 39.35 32.64 23.49
N LYS A 2 40.50 32.06 23.12
CA LYS A 2 40.57 30.86 22.26
C LYS A 2 39.82 29.61 22.79
N LYS A 3 39.91 29.32 24.09
CA LYS A 3 39.21 28.17 24.72
C LYS A 3 37.68 28.31 24.70
N LEU A 4 37.18 29.53 24.87
CA LEU A 4 35.74 29.83 24.89
C LEU A 4 35.14 29.76 23.49
N LEU A 5 35.91 30.17 22.47
CA LEU A 5 35.58 29.97 21.06
C LEU A 5 35.47 28.48 20.71
N LEU A 6 36.43 27.65 21.14
CA LEU A 6 36.41 26.20 20.91
C LEU A 6 35.19 25.51 21.53
N ILE A 7 34.81 25.89 22.75
CA ILE A 7 33.60 25.37 23.41
C ILE A 7 32.34 25.76 22.63
N LEU A 8 32.25 27.03 22.20
CA LEU A 8 31.12 27.52 21.43
C LEU A 8 31.00 26.81 20.07
N THR A 9 32.11 26.62 19.35
CA THR A 9 32.15 25.87 18.09
C THR A 9 31.75 24.40 18.29
N GLY A 10 32.19 23.77 19.39
CA GLY A 10 31.78 22.41 19.74
C GLY A 10 30.27 22.30 19.98
N LEU A 11 29.66 23.23 20.72
CA LEU A 11 28.21 23.26 20.96
C LEU A 11 27.41 23.46 19.67
N ILE A 12 27.87 24.33 18.77
CA ILE A 12 27.24 24.53 17.45
C ILE A 12 27.31 23.23 16.64
N MET A 13 28.46 22.55 16.62
CA MET A 13 28.62 21.30 15.87
C MET A 13 27.71 20.19 16.41
N VAL A 14 27.59 20.06 17.74
CA VAL A 14 26.65 19.11 18.35
C VAL A 14 25.20 19.45 17.99
N GLY A 15 24.82 20.73 18.05
CA GLY A 15 23.49 21.17 17.65
C GLY A 15 23.15 20.85 16.19
N LEU A 16 24.11 21.04 15.28
CA LEU A 16 23.96 20.67 13.86
C LEU A 16 23.80 19.16 13.69
N LEU A 17 24.60 18.34 14.38
CA LEU A 17 24.50 16.88 14.31
C LEU A 17 23.15 16.38 14.83
N VAL A 18 22.65 16.95 15.93
CA VAL A 18 21.31 16.61 16.47
C VAL A 18 20.21 17.01 15.49
N GLY A 19 20.31 18.20 14.87
CA GLY A 19 19.33 18.66 13.87
C GLY A 19 19.30 17.76 12.63
N ILE A 20 20.46 17.37 12.10
CA ILE A 20 20.58 16.45 10.96
C ILE A 20 20.00 15.08 11.34
N TYR A 21 20.30 14.58 12.53
CA TYR A 21 19.78 13.31 13.02
C TYR A 21 18.24 13.32 13.14
N GLN A 22 17.66 14.38 13.69
CA GLN A 22 16.20 14.51 13.80
C GLN A 22 15.53 14.59 12.43
N GLN A 23 16.07 15.39 11.50
CA GLN A 23 15.57 15.43 10.12
C GLN A 23 15.62 14.06 9.45
N HIS A 24 16.70 13.30 9.64
CA HIS A 24 16.84 11.95 9.10
C HIS A 24 15.76 11.00 9.64
N GLN A 25 15.47 11.04 10.94
CA GLN A 25 14.39 10.24 11.53
C GLN A 25 13.02 10.61 10.95
N THR A 26 12.71 11.91 10.85
CA THR A 26 11.43 12.36 10.26
C THR A 26 11.24 11.92 8.82
N ILE A 27 12.30 11.96 7.99
CA ILE A 27 12.24 11.49 6.60
C ILE A 27 11.98 9.98 6.56
N ARG A 28 12.63 9.20 7.43
CA ARG A 28 12.44 7.75 7.52
C ARG A 28 11.02 7.40 7.95
N ASP A 29 10.51 8.01 9.01
CA ASP A 29 9.15 7.77 9.52
C ASP A 29 8.10 8.08 8.44
N TYR A 30 8.32 9.16 7.69
CA TYR A 30 7.45 9.55 6.59
C TYR A 30 7.46 8.54 5.44
N ARG A 31 8.64 8.07 5.01
CA ARG A 31 8.75 7.03 3.96
C ARG A 31 8.14 5.70 4.39
N SER A 32 8.31 5.32 5.66
CA SER A 32 7.69 4.13 6.22
C SER A 32 6.16 4.22 6.19
N LEU A 33 5.59 5.40 6.44
CA LEU A 33 4.15 5.62 6.35
C LEU A 33 3.65 5.44 4.92
N VAL A 34 4.36 6.02 3.95
CA VAL A 34 4.03 5.89 2.51
C VAL A 34 4.01 4.43 2.07
N TYR A 35 5.06 3.68 2.42
CA TYR A 35 5.12 2.26 2.10
C TYR A 35 3.97 1.49 2.76
N SER A 36 3.70 1.76 4.04
CA SER A 36 2.60 1.13 4.78
C SER A 36 1.25 1.36 4.09
N ASP A 37 0.94 2.59 3.67
CA ASP A 37 -0.30 2.92 2.99
C ASP A 37 -0.45 2.15 1.66
N MET A 38 0.62 2.04 0.87
CA MET A 38 0.60 1.25 -0.36
C MET A 38 0.43 -0.25 -0.07
N ALA A 39 1.11 -0.78 0.94
CA ALA A 39 1.06 -2.18 1.30
C ALA A 39 -0.32 -2.63 1.80
N GLN A 40 -1.10 -1.72 2.41
CA GLN A 40 -2.46 -2.00 2.88
C GLN A 40 -3.43 -2.34 1.74
N LEU A 41 -3.18 -1.88 0.50
CA LEU A 41 -4.01 -2.22 -0.66
C LEU A 41 -4.12 -3.73 -0.92
N ARG A 42 -3.18 -4.52 -0.37
CA ARG A 42 -3.17 -5.97 -0.49
C ARG A 42 -4.25 -6.66 0.34
N GLU A 43 -4.57 -6.13 1.52
CA GLU A 43 -5.43 -6.81 2.49
C GLU A 43 -6.79 -7.22 1.91
N PRO A 44 -7.56 -6.33 1.27
CA PRO A 44 -8.85 -6.75 0.73
C PRO A 44 -8.71 -7.69 -0.46
N VAL A 45 -7.62 -7.60 -1.25
CA VAL A 45 -7.37 -8.51 -2.37
C VAL A 45 -7.09 -9.93 -1.89
N VAL A 46 -6.27 -10.09 -0.85
CA VAL A 46 -6.01 -11.39 -0.23
C VAL A 46 -7.32 -12.03 0.25
N ALA A 47 -8.18 -11.25 0.91
CA ALA A 47 -9.47 -11.74 1.37
C ALA A 47 -10.37 -12.26 0.22
N PHE A 48 -10.34 -11.62 -0.95
CA PHE A 48 -11.06 -12.10 -2.15
C PHE A 48 -10.48 -13.40 -2.71
N LEU A 49 -9.15 -13.52 -2.73
CA LEU A 49 -8.48 -14.74 -3.19
C LEU A 49 -8.79 -15.93 -2.27
N GLU A 50 -8.69 -15.74 -0.96
CA GLU A 50 -9.03 -16.76 0.05
C GLU A 50 -10.51 -17.15 -0.01
N PHE A 51 -11.41 -16.15 -0.16
CA PHE A 51 -12.83 -16.43 -0.32
C PHE A 51 -13.12 -17.33 -1.52
N HIS A 52 -12.46 -17.09 -2.65
CA HIS A 52 -12.68 -17.89 -3.84
C HIS A 52 -12.32 -19.37 -3.65
N GLU A 53 -11.24 -19.66 -2.91
CA GLU A 53 -10.81 -21.04 -2.61
C GLU A 53 -11.82 -21.81 -1.75
N GLU A 54 -12.59 -21.09 -0.94
CA GLU A 54 -13.63 -21.66 -0.06
C GLU A 54 -15.05 -21.58 -0.67
N ALA A 55 -15.26 -20.73 -1.68
CA ALA A 55 -16.58 -20.38 -2.19
C ALA A 55 -17.39 -21.58 -2.70
N GLU A 56 -16.73 -22.60 -3.27
CA GLU A 56 -17.38 -23.82 -3.76
C GLU A 56 -17.92 -24.72 -2.64
N ARG A 57 -17.38 -24.59 -1.42
CA ARG A 57 -17.82 -25.36 -0.25
C ARG A 57 -19.01 -24.73 0.47
N LEU A 58 -19.30 -23.47 0.15
CA LEU A 58 -20.40 -22.70 0.72
C LEU A 58 -21.70 -22.93 -0.05
N SER A 59 -22.81 -22.88 0.67
CA SER A 59 -24.12 -22.71 0.02
C SER A 59 -24.19 -21.40 -0.75
N GLU A 60 -25.13 -21.30 -1.69
CA GLU A 60 -25.31 -20.08 -2.49
C GLU A 60 -25.67 -18.87 -1.62
N GLU A 61 -26.48 -19.06 -0.58
CA GLU A 61 -26.85 -18.02 0.37
C GLU A 61 -25.64 -17.52 1.17
N GLU A 62 -24.87 -18.44 1.77
CA GLU A 62 -23.65 -18.09 2.52
C GLU A 62 -22.59 -17.42 1.63
N ARG A 63 -22.42 -17.92 0.41
CA ARG A 63 -21.49 -17.35 -0.56
C ARG A 63 -21.87 -15.92 -0.91
N ASN A 64 -23.15 -15.66 -1.16
CA ASN A 64 -23.63 -14.33 -1.48
C ASN A 64 -23.51 -13.37 -0.29
N GLU A 65 -23.82 -13.82 0.92
CA GLU A 65 -23.67 -13.02 2.13
C GLU A 65 -22.21 -12.61 2.36
N GLN A 66 -21.28 -13.57 2.29
CA GLN A 66 -19.85 -13.29 2.45
C GLN A 66 -19.32 -12.39 1.35
N LEU A 67 -19.75 -12.59 0.10
CA LEU A 67 -19.37 -11.74 -1.03
C LEU A 67 -19.84 -10.29 -0.85
N VAL A 68 -21.05 -10.07 -0.34
CA VAL A 68 -21.55 -8.73 -0.01
C VAL A 68 -20.70 -8.07 1.08
N GLN A 69 -20.34 -8.81 2.12
CA GLN A 69 -19.47 -8.29 3.19
C GLN A 69 -18.07 -7.94 2.69
N LEU A 70 -17.48 -8.78 1.84
CA LEU A 70 -16.17 -8.55 1.21
C LEU A 70 -16.19 -7.31 0.32
N ASN A 71 -17.22 -7.16 -0.52
CA ASN A 71 -17.40 -5.99 -1.35
C ASN A 71 -17.54 -4.70 -0.53
N SER A 72 -18.28 -4.73 0.58
CA SER A 72 -18.40 -3.59 1.47
C SER A 72 -17.03 -3.19 2.05
N ARG A 73 -16.25 -4.16 2.53
CA ARG A 73 -14.90 -3.90 3.07
C ARG A 73 -13.96 -3.35 2.01
N PHE A 74 -14.00 -3.90 0.80
CA PHE A 74 -13.21 -3.37 -0.32
C PHE A 74 -13.63 -1.95 -0.68
N ALA A 75 -14.91 -1.63 -0.70
CA ALA A 75 -15.41 -0.28 -0.98
C ALA A 75 -14.96 0.73 0.09
N ASP A 76 -15.03 0.36 1.37
CA ASP A 76 -14.54 1.19 2.48
C ASP A 76 -13.04 1.46 2.34
N PHE A 77 -12.27 0.42 2.01
CA PHE A 77 -10.84 0.55 1.72
C PHE A 77 -10.58 1.40 0.47
N PHE A 78 -11.35 1.21 -0.59
CA PHE A 78 -11.18 1.96 -1.84
C PHE A 78 -11.47 3.45 -1.65
N ASN A 79 -12.38 3.81 -0.75
CA ASN A 79 -12.65 5.20 -0.41
C ASN A 79 -11.57 5.80 0.50
N TYR A 80 -10.70 4.98 1.09
CA TYR A 80 -9.50 5.46 1.76
C TYR A 80 -8.49 5.98 0.73
N SER A 81 -8.11 7.25 0.87
CA SER A 81 -7.25 7.94 -0.09
C SER A 81 -5.75 7.60 0.06
N GLY A 82 -5.33 6.95 1.14
CA GLY A 82 -3.90 6.70 1.40
C GLY A 82 -3.16 8.03 1.62
N GLY A 83 -3.33 8.59 2.82
CA GLY A 83 -2.90 9.95 3.14
C GLY A 83 -1.41 10.20 2.84
N GLY A 84 -0.55 9.20 3.02
CA GLY A 84 0.90 9.27 2.83
C GLY A 84 1.35 9.47 1.38
N VAL A 85 0.68 8.86 0.39
CA VAL A 85 1.12 8.91 -1.02
C VAL A 85 0.91 10.29 -1.65
N HIS A 86 0.11 11.14 -1.01
CA HIS A 86 -0.23 12.48 -1.47
C HIS A 86 0.64 13.61 -0.90
N VAL A 87 1.48 13.34 0.11
CA VAL A 87 2.10 14.41 0.92
C VAL A 87 3.39 14.95 0.32
N GLU A 88 4.13 14.15 -0.46
CA GLU A 88 5.40 14.55 -1.09
C GLU A 88 5.33 14.43 -2.61
N GLN A 89 5.77 15.46 -3.32
CA GLN A 89 5.72 15.51 -4.78
C GLN A 89 6.54 14.40 -5.45
N LYS A 90 7.76 14.11 -4.95
CA LYS A 90 8.59 13.04 -5.52
C LYS A 90 7.91 11.68 -5.39
N ILE A 91 7.38 11.38 -4.19
CA ILE A 91 6.64 10.14 -3.93
C ILE A 91 5.40 10.06 -4.82
N LYS A 92 4.69 11.17 -4.99
CA LYS A 92 3.54 11.22 -5.87
C LYS A 92 3.91 10.95 -7.34
N GLU A 93 5.00 11.52 -7.82
CA GLU A 93 5.46 11.31 -9.20
C GLU A 93 5.93 9.87 -9.45
N GLU A 94 6.53 9.23 -8.43
CA GLU A 94 7.17 7.94 -8.55
C GLU A 94 6.22 6.75 -8.26
N TYR A 95 5.34 6.88 -7.26
CA TYR A 95 4.57 5.76 -6.72
C TYR A 95 3.06 5.88 -6.93
N TYR A 96 2.51 7.11 -6.95
CA TYR A 96 1.05 7.29 -6.97
C TYR A 96 0.39 6.72 -8.21
N GLY A 97 1.03 6.82 -9.38
CA GLY A 97 0.51 6.27 -10.63
C GLY A 97 0.27 4.76 -10.52
N SER A 98 1.33 4.00 -10.20
CA SER A 98 1.26 2.55 -10.03
C SER A 98 0.28 2.14 -8.93
N TYR A 99 0.28 2.84 -7.79
CA TYR A 99 -0.67 2.61 -6.70
C TYR A 99 -2.13 2.80 -7.15
N ASN A 100 -2.42 3.92 -7.82
CA ASN A 100 -3.77 4.25 -8.27
C ASN A 100 -4.25 3.34 -9.41
N ASP A 101 -3.36 2.94 -10.30
CA ASP A 101 -3.64 2.01 -11.39
C ASP A 101 -3.96 0.62 -10.85
N ALA A 102 -3.18 0.11 -9.89
CA ALA A 102 -3.46 -1.15 -9.21
C ALA A 102 -4.80 -1.10 -8.47
N LYS A 103 -5.04 -0.03 -7.71
CA LYS A 103 -6.31 0.20 -7.01
C LYS A 103 -7.51 0.19 -7.95
N SER A 104 -7.40 0.86 -9.09
CA SER A 104 -8.46 0.88 -10.11
C SER A 104 -8.65 -0.49 -10.76
N ALA A 105 -7.56 -1.19 -11.09
CA ALA A 105 -7.60 -2.53 -11.65
C ALA A 105 -8.28 -3.53 -10.71
N TYR A 106 -7.94 -3.52 -9.42
CA TYR A 106 -8.60 -4.36 -8.42
C TYR A 106 -10.10 -4.10 -8.35
N SER A 107 -10.51 -2.82 -8.33
CA SER A 107 -11.92 -2.46 -8.31
C SER A 107 -12.69 -3.02 -9.50
N HIS A 108 -12.14 -2.86 -10.71
CA HIS A 108 -12.75 -3.41 -11.91
C HIS A 108 -12.82 -4.95 -11.93
N ILE A 109 -11.77 -5.63 -11.46
CA ILE A 109 -11.73 -7.09 -11.46
C ILE A 109 -12.67 -7.66 -10.40
N ILE A 110 -12.70 -7.08 -9.20
CA ILE A 110 -13.60 -7.50 -8.11
C ILE A 110 -15.06 -7.28 -8.49
N GLN A 111 -15.38 -6.17 -9.18
CA GLN A 111 -16.72 -5.96 -9.71
C GLN A 111 -17.09 -7.05 -10.72
N ARG A 112 -16.20 -7.39 -11.66
CA ARG A 112 -16.42 -8.49 -12.61
C ARG A 112 -16.63 -9.84 -11.91
N TYR A 113 -15.85 -10.12 -10.86
CA TYR A 113 -16.02 -11.34 -10.06
C TYR A 113 -17.40 -11.38 -9.38
N THR A 114 -17.87 -10.25 -8.89
CA THR A 114 -19.18 -10.12 -8.22
C THR A 114 -20.34 -10.29 -9.21
N ASP A 115 -20.22 -9.70 -10.39
CA ASP A 115 -21.25 -9.74 -11.43
C ASP A 115 -21.25 -11.05 -12.24
N ALA A 116 -20.26 -11.93 -12.00
CA ALA A 116 -20.10 -13.17 -12.73
C ALA A 116 -21.28 -14.13 -12.51
N SER A 117 -21.89 -14.53 -13.61
CA SER A 117 -23.05 -15.42 -13.64
C SER A 117 -22.67 -16.90 -13.69
N SER A 118 -21.41 -17.20 -14.01
CA SER A 118 -20.89 -18.55 -14.18
C SER A 118 -19.61 -18.79 -13.36
N PRO A 119 -19.31 -20.05 -12.99
CA PRO A 119 -18.03 -20.43 -12.41
C PRO A 119 -16.83 -20.03 -13.27
N GLU A 120 -16.93 -20.17 -14.60
CA GLU A 120 -15.86 -19.85 -15.54
C GLU A 120 -15.54 -18.35 -15.56
N GLU A 121 -16.56 -17.49 -15.51
CA GLU A 121 -16.37 -16.04 -15.38
C GLU A 121 -15.70 -15.66 -14.06
N ARG A 122 -16.06 -16.33 -12.95
CA ARG A 122 -15.43 -16.15 -11.64
C ARG A 122 -13.97 -16.55 -11.67
N GLU A 123 -13.64 -17.72 -12.22
CA GLU A 123 -12.26 -18.20 -12.34
C GLU A 123 -11.40 -17.26 -13.18
N GLN A 124 -11.94 -16.74 -14.30
CA GLN A 124 -11.23 -15.78 -15.13
C GLN A 124 -10.95 -14.47 -14.38
N ALA A 125 -11.94 -13.94 -13.63
CA ALA A 125 -11.74 -12.75 -12.83
C ALA A 125 -10.70 -12.97 -11.72
N ILE A 126 -10.68 -14.15 -11.08
CA ILE A 126 -9.68 -14.49 -10.06
C ILE A 126 -8.29 -14.64 -10.66
N THR A 127 -8.17 -15.24 -11.84
CA THR A 127 -6.90 -15.31 -12.57
C THR A 127 -6.36 -13.90 -12.85
N ASP A 128 -7.21 -13.00 -13.34
CA ASP A 128 -6.84 -11.60 -13.57
C ASP A 128 -6.45 -10.89 -12.25
N LEU A 129 -7.15 -11.21 -11.15
CA LEU A 129 -6.87 -10.66 -9.82
C LEU A 129 -5.50 -11.12 -9.32
N ARG A 130 -5.18 -12.41 -9.41
CA ARG A 130 -3.89 -12.99 -9.03
C ARG A 130 -2.75 -12.36 -9.82
N ASN A 131 -2.87 -12.27 -11.14
CA ASN A 131 -1.86 -11.64 -12.01
C ASN A 131 -1.63 -10.16 -11.68
N THR A 132 -2.68 -9.45 -11.28
CA THR A 132 -2.56 -8.04 -10.86
C THR A 132 -1.93 -7.94 -9.48
N PHE A 133 -2.30 -8.84 -8.58
CA PHE A 133 -1.74 -8.93 -7.23
C PHE A 133 -0.24 -9.24 -7.22
N GLU A 134 0.19 -10.19 -8.06
CA GLU A 134 1.61 -10.53 -8.23
C GLU A 134 2.42 -9.32 -8.73
N ARG A 135 1.97 -8.67 -9.81
CA ARG A 135 2.62 -7.45 -10.34
C ARG A 135 2.68 -6.33 -9.31
N TYR A 136 1.64 -6.18 -8.50
CA TYR A 136 1.62 -5.17 -7.45
C TYR A 136 2.58 -5.52 -6.30
N ASN A 137 2.74 -6.79 -5.95
CA ASN A 137 3.74 -7.21 -4.98
C ASN A 137 5.17 -6.95 -5.49
N GLU A 138 5.46 -7.20 -6.77
CA GLU A 138 6.76 -6.84 -7.37
C GLU A 138 7.04 -5.33 -7.29
N PHE A 139 6.01 -4.51 -7.54
CA PHE A 139 6.08 -3.07 -7.36
C PHE A 139 6.36 -2.70 -5.89
N LEU A 140 5.67 -3.34 -4.94
CA LEU A 140 5.89 -3.07 -3.51
C LEU A 140 7.29 -3.45 -3.06
N GLU A 141 7.84 -4.58 -3.49
CA GLU A 141 9.23 -4.95 -3.14
C GLU A 141 10.22 -3.91 -3.69
N THR A 142 10.00 -3.43 -4.92
CA THR A 142 10.81 -2.34 -5.50
C THR A 142 10.68 -1.04 -4.70
N ALA A 143 9.46 -0.67 -4.31
CA ALA A 143 9.19 0.51 -3.50
C ALA A 143 9.76 0.40 -2.09
N LYS A 144 9.74 -0.80 -1.50
CA LYS A 144 10.35 -1.09 -0.21
C LYS A 144 11.84 -0.79 -0.25
N ASP A 145 12.54 -1.32 -1.25
CA ASP A 145 13.98 -1.14 -1.40
C ASP A 145 14.35 0.35 -1.57
N ASP A 146 13.61 1.12 -2.37
CA ASP A 146 13.87 2.56 -2.56
C ASP A 146 13.54 3.40 -1.31
N LEU A 147 12.44 3.08 -0.63
CA LEU A 147 11.98 3.81 0.56
C LEU A 147 12.78 3.46 1.83
N ASP A 148 13.35 2.24 1.92
CA ASP A 148 14.21 1.79 3.02
C ASP A 148 15.68 2.25 2.87
N VAL A 149 16.11 2.87 1.75
CA VAL A 149 17.51 3.31 1.59
C VAL A 149 17.87 4.42 2.60
N PRO A 150 18.90 4.21 3.46
CA PRO A 150 19.48 5.28 4.24
C PRO A 150 20.28 6.23 3.34
N ILE A 151 19.92 7.51 3.32
CA ILE A 151 20.77 8.59 2.76
C ILE A 151 21.89 8.92 3.74
#